data_AF-A0A1G5S464-F1
#
_entry.id   AF-A0A1G5S464-F1
#
_cell.length_a   1.000
_cell.length_b   1.000
_cell.length_c   1.000
_cell.angle_alpha   90.00
_cell.angle_beta   90.00
_cell.angle_gamma   90.00
#
_symmetry.space_group_name_H-M   'P 1'
#
loop_
_entity.id
_entity.type
_entity.pdbx_description
1 polymer ?
#
loop_
_entity_poly.entity_id
_entity_poly.type
_entity_poly.pdbx_seq_one_letter_code
_entity_poly.pdbx_strand_id
1 'polypeptide(L)'
;MKKAGNVFGIITGIGMISMWGVLFVTGQIQELNTEPLRISAHILSEGLTAIALLAGGILSLKGHDLGKRMHLISLGMLMYSVLTAGGYYLQLNDLAMTGMFGVLFVATVVFACANLS
;
A
#
# COMPACT_ATOMS: atom_id res chain seq x y z
N MET A 1 18.17 5.29 -7.60
CA MET A 1 16.83 4.65 -7.45
C MET A 1 16.13 5.01 -6.14
N LYS A 2 16.84 5.24 -5.02
CA LYS A 2 16.25 5.56 -3.71
C LYS A 2 15.23 6.73 -3.70
N LYS A 3 15.56 7.85 -4.37
CA LYS A 3 14.61 8.98 -4.52
C LYS A 3 13.31 8.58 -5.24
N ALA A 4 13.40 7.77 -6.30
CA ALA A 4 12.23 7.30 -7.03
C ALA A 4 11.37 6.36 -6.17
N GLY A 5 12.00 5.48 -5.36
CA GLY A 5 11.30 4.63 -4.40
C GLY A 5 10.54 5.43 -3.33
N ASN A 6 11.16 6.50 -2.80
CA ASN A 6 10.48 7.39 -1.86
C ASN A 6 9.24 8.05 -2.48
N VAL A 7 9.37 8.58 -3.70
CA VAL A 7 8.26 9.20 -4.44
C VAL A 7 7.17 8.18 -4.74
N PHE A 8 7.55 6.97 -5.17
CA PHE A 8 6.62 5.85 -5.37
C PHE A 8 5.84 5.53 -4.10
N GLY A 9 6.51 5.46 -2.94
CA GLY A 9 5.85 5.23 -1.66
C GLY A 9 4.84 6.33 -1.32
N ILE A 10 5.21 7.59 -1.50
CA ILE A 10 4.31 8.73 -1.24
C ILE A 10 3.08 8.68 -2.16
N ILE A 11 3.27 8.51 -3.47
CA ILE A 11 2.17 8.46 -4.43
C ILE A 11 1.23 7.29 -4.11
N THR A 12 1.79 6.11 -3.83
CA THR A 12 0.99 4.93 -3.45
C THR A 12 0.22 5.18 -2.16
N GLY A 13 0.85 5.77 -1.14
CA GLY A 13 0.19 6.11 0.13
C GLY A 13 -0.96 7.10 -0.05
N ILE A 14 -0.77 8.15 -0.87
CA ILE A 14 -1.86 9.08 -1.23
C ILE A 14 -2.98 8.33 -1.96
N GLY A 15 -2.63 7.46 -2.91
CA GLY A 15 -3.58 6.66 -3.68
C GLY A 15 -4.42 5.75 -2.79
N MET A 16 -3.81 5.07 -1.82
CA MET A 16 -4.51 4.22 -0.86
C MET A 16 -5.51 5.01 -0.02
N ILE A 17 -5.10 6.15 0.56
CA ILE A 17 -6.00 7.02 1.35
C ILE A 17 -7.15 7.55 0.48
N SER A 18 -6.84 7.98 -0.75
CA SER A 18 -7.82 8.54 -1.67
C SER A 18 -8.85 7.48 -2.08
N MET A 19 -8.39 6.27 -2.43
CA MET A 19 -9.27 5.15 -2.78
C MET A 19 -10.21 4.81 -1.62
N TRP A 20 -9.68 4.57 -0.42
CA TRP A 20 -10.51 4.27 0.74
C TRP A 20 -11.47 5.42 1.07
N GLY A 21 -11.01 6.67 1.01
CA GLY A 21 -11.85 7.85 1.21
C GLY A 21 -13.05 7.87 0.26
N VAL A 22 -12.83 7.59 -1.03
CA VAL A 22 -13.92 7.50 -2.03
C VAL A 22 -14.87 6.33 -1.71
N LEU A 23 -14.35 5.15 -1.36
CA LEU A 23 -15.18 3.98 -1.03
C LEU A 23 -16.06 4.23 0.21
N PHE A 24 -15.53 4.91 1.22
CA PHE A 24 -16.28 5.32 2.41
C PHE A 24 -17.37 6.34 2.06
N VAL A 25 -17.05 7.38 1.29
CA VAL A 25 -18.01 8.44 0.92
C VAL A 25 -19.13 7.91 0.02
N THR A 26 -18.81 6.98 -0.88
CA THR A 26 -19.77 6.38 -1.81
C THR A 26 -20.58 5.23 -1.21
N GLY A 27 -20.25 4.78 0.00
CA GLY A 27 -20.94 3.66 0.67
C GLY A 27 -20.74 2.32 -0.04
N GLN A 28 -19.66 2.17 -0.82
CA GLN A 28 -19.40 0.96 -1.62
C GLN A 28 -18.81 -0.20 -0.80
N ILE A 29 -18.61 -0.02 0.51
CA ILE A 29 -18.06 -1.03 1.42
C ILE A 29 -19.22 -1.85 2.02
N GLN A 30 -19.73 -2.82 1.27
CA GLN A 30 -20.84 -3.67 1.71
C GLN A 30 -20.49 -4.52 2.94
N GLU A 31 -19.19 -4.85 3.09
CA GLU A 31 -18.62 -5.68 4.15
C GLU A 31 -18.72 -5.05 5.53
N LEU A 32 -19.00 -3.74 5.64
CA LEU A 32 -19.27 -3.09 6.92
C LEU A 32 -20.50 -3.67 7.61
N ASN A 33 -21.48 -4.16 6.84
CA ASN A 33 -22.71 -4.72 7.37
C ASN A 33 -22.66 -6.24 7.53
N THR A 34 -21.91 -6.94 6.67
CA THR A 34 -21.85 -8.41 6.69
C THR A 34 -20.72 -8.94 7.56
N GLU A 35 -19.54 -8.32 7.52
CA GLU A 35 -18.33 -8.80 8.21
C GLU A 35 -17.50 -7.64 8.81
N PRO A 36 -18.07 -6.90 9.79
CA PRO A 36 -17.53 -5.63 10.28
C PRO A 36 -16.12 -5.75 10.86
N LEU A 37 -15.81 -6.84 11.58
CA LEU A 37 -14.49 -7.04 12.17
C LEU A 37 -13.41 -7.29 11.12
N ARG A 38 -13.71 -8.10 10.10
CA ARG A 38 -12.77 -8.43 9.03
C ARG A 38 -12.41 -7.18 8.23
N ILE A 39 -13.43 -6.42 7.82
CA ILE A 39 -13.21 -5.22 7.01
C ILE A 39 -12.52 -4.11 7.83
N SER A 40 -12.87 -3.96 9.11
CA SER A 40 -12.22 -2.96 9.98
C SER A 40 -10.73 -3.26 10.16
N ALA A 41 -10.37 -4.54 10.38
CA ALA A 41 -8.97 -4.95 10.48
C ALA A 41 -8.22 -4.74 9.16
N HIS A 42 -8.87 -5.03 8.03
CA HIS A 42 -8.30 -4.80 6.69
C HIS A 42 -8.03 -3.30 6.45
N ILE A 43 -9.04 -2.44 6.67
CA ILE A 43 -8.92 -0.98 6.54
C ILE A 43 -7.85 -0.42 7.48
N LEU A 44 -7.78 -0.91 8.71
CA LEU A 44 -6.75 -0.50 9.66
C LEU A 44 -5.35 -0.86 9.15
N SER A 45 -5.16 -2.09 8.66
CA SER A 45 -3.89 -2.55 8.08
C SER A 45 -3.47 -1.68 6.88
N GLU A 46 -4.40 -1.40 5.97
CA GLU A 46 -4.11 -0.59 4.79
C GLU A 46 -3.88 0.89 5.14
N GLY A 47 -4.63 1.42 6.10
CA GLY A 47 -4.44 2.77 6.64
C GLY A 47 -3.08 2.94 7.30
N LEU A 48 -2.66 1.99 8.14
CA LEU A 48 -1.31 1.98 8.74
C LEU A 48 -0.21 1.89 7.67
N THR A 49 -0.42 1.08 6.63
CA THR A 49 0.50 0.96 5.49
C THR A 49 0.63 2.30 4.77
N ALA A 50 -0.49 2.95 4.45
CA ALA A 50 -0.50 4.23 3.76
C ALA A 50 0.19 5.33 4.58
N ILE A 51 -0.10 5.43 5.88
CA ILE A 51 0.55 6.39 6.79
C ILE A 51 2.06 6.12 6.86
N ALA A 52 2.48 4.85 6.98
CA ALA A 52 3.89 4.48 7.01
C ALA A 52 4.61 4.84 5.70
N LEU A 53 3.97 4.63 4.53
CA LEU A 53 4.50 4.99 3.22
C LEU A 53 4.70 6.51 3.09
N LEU A 54 3.72 7.31 3.53
CA LEU A 54 3.80 8.76 3.53
C LEU A 54 4.90 9.26 4.45
N ALA A 55 4.87 8.84 5.73
CA ALA A 55 5.84 9.28 6.73
C ALA A 55 7.26 8.84 6.36
N GLY A 56 7.44 7.55 6.01
CA GLY A 56 8.71 6.99 5.59
C GLY A 56 9.26 7.66 4.33
N GLY A 57 8.43 7.82 3.30
CA GLY A 57 8.82 8.47 2.05
C GLY A 57 9.23 9.93 2.25
N ILE A 58 8.44 10.73 2.96
CA ILE A 58 8.73 12.15 3.24
C ILE A 58 10.01 12.29 4.08
N LEU A 59 10.13 11.50 5.15
CA LEU A 59 11.27 11.58 6.06
C LEU A 59 12.56 11.08 5.41
N SER A 60 12.48 10.05 4.56
CA SER A 60 13.57 9.56 3.72
C SER A 60 14.04 10.60 2.70
N LEU A 61 13.11 11.35 2.07
CA LEU A 61 13.47 12.45 1.16
C LEU A 61 14.19 13.60 1.88
N LYS A 62 13.87 13.85 3.14
CA LYS A 62 14.58 14.82 4.00
C LYS A 62 15.96 14.33 4.47
N GLY A 63 16.35 13.10 4.10
CA GLY A 63 17.67 12.55 4.41
C GLY A 63 17.81 11.96 5.82
N HIS A 64 16.73 11.89 6.61
CA HIS A 64 16.76 11.32 7.96
C HIS A 64 16.95 9.80 7.90
N ASP A 65 17.88 9.25 8.69
CA ASP A 65 18.16 7.81 8.71
C ASP A 65 16.99 6.97 9.23
N LEU A 66 16.22 7.51 10.18
CA LEU A 66 14.96 6.91 10.62
C LEU A 66 13.95 6.81 9.47
N GLY A 67 13.89 7.85 8.61
CA GLY A 67 13.02 7.87 7.44
C GLY A 67 13.35 6.77 6.44
N LYS A 68 14.63 6.52 6.19
CA LYS A 68 15.08 5.42 5.32
C LYS A 68 14.63 4.05 5.85
N ARG A 69 14.78 3.81 7.17
CA ARG A 69 14.35 2.57 7.83
C ARG A 69 12.84 2.41 7.80
N MET A 70 12.10 3.47 8.16
CA MET A 70 10.63 3.49 8.09
C MET A 70 10.12 3.26 6.67
N HIS A 71 10.77 3.86 5.67
CA HIS A 71 10.41 3.65 4.27
C HIS A 71 10.56 2.19 3.86
N LEU A 72 11.68 1.53 4.22
CA LEU A 72 11.87 0.11 3.93
C LEU A 72 10.79 -0.77 4.60
N ILE A 73 10.44 -0.48 5.86
CA ILE A 73 9.34 -1.16 6.57
C ILE A 73 8.01 -0.94 5.83
N SER A 74 7.73 0.29 5.42
CA SER A 74 6.50 0.62 4.70
C SER A 74 6.38 -0.08 3.33
N LEU A 75 7.49 -0.27 2.62
CA LEU A 75 7.52 -1.08 1.39
C LEU A 75 7.23 -2.55 1.69
N GLY A 76 7.70 -3.08 2.83
CA GLY A 76 7.34 -4.42 3.30
C GLY A 76 5.85 -4.57 3.58
N MET A 77 5.26 -3.60 4.26
CA MET A 77 3.81 -3.57 4.51
C MET A 77 3.01 -3.49 3.20
N LEU A 78 3.47 -2.67 2.25
CA LEU A 78 2.86 -2.56 0.93
C LEU A 78 2.92 -3.89 0.16
N MET A 79 4.06 -4.60 0.18
CA MET A 79 4.19 -5.93 -0.45
C MET A 79 3.13 -6.90 0.06
N TYR A 80 2.91 -6.94 1.39
CA TYR A 80 1.89 -7.78 1.99
C TYR A 80 0.47 -7.38 1.55
N SER A 81 0.15 -6.08 1.57
CA SER A 81 -1.16 -5.56 1.16
C SER A 81 -1.48 -5.89 -0.30
N VAL A 82 -0.58 -5.57 -1.25
CA VAL A 82 -0.83 -5.80 -2.68
C VAL A 82 -0.88 -7.29 -3.03
N LEU A 83 -0.12 -8.14 -2.33
CA LEU A 83 -0.18 -9.59 -2.52
C LEU A 83 -1.54 -10.15 -2.05
N THR A 84 -2.00 -9.69 -0.88
CA THR A 84 -3.30 -10.08 -0.33
C THR A 84 -4.45 -9.62 -1.22
N ALA A 85 -4.41 -8.35 -1.68
CA ALA A 85 -5.40 -7.79 -2.59
C ALA A 85 -5.41 -8.52 -3.95
N GLY A 86 -4.24 -8.80 -4.52
CA GLY A 86 -4.12 -9.57 -5.76
C GLY A 86 -4.75 -10.96 -5.67
N GLY A 87 -4.56 -11.66 -4.54
CA GLY A 87 -5.17 -12.95 -4.27
C GLY A 87 -6.70 -12.88 -4.15
N TYR A 88 -7.23 -11.84 -3.51
CA TYR A 88 -8.68 -11.61 -3.41
C TYR A 88 -9.32 -11.41 -4.80
N TYR A 89 -8.76 -10.53 -5.62
CA TYR A 89 -9.31 -10.29 -6.98
C TYR A 89 -9.14 -11.51 -7.90
N LEU A 90 -8.11 -12.32 -7.66
CA LEU A 90 -7.95 -13.58 -8.39
C LEU A 90 -9.06 -14.57 -8.05
N GLN A 91 -9.49 -14.65 -6.79
CA GLN A 91 -10.64 -15.47 -6.39
C GLN A 91 -11.95 -14.99 -7.02
N LEU A 92 -12.09 -13.68 -7.24
CA LEU A 92 -13.22 -13.08 -7.94
C LEU A 92 -13.15 -13.24 -9.48
N ASN A 93 -12.11 -13.87 -10.02
CA ASN A 93 -11.80 -13.94 -11.46
C ASN A 93 -11.63 -12.56 -12.13
N ASP A 94 -11.31 -11.51 -11.37
CA ASP A 94 -11.01 -10.19 -11.91
C ASP A 94 -9.52 -10.10 -12.29
N LEU A 95 -9.20 -10.61 -13.48
CA LEU A 95 -7.83 -10.65 -13.99
C LEU A 95 -7.20 -9.25 -14.17
N ALA A 96 -8.02 -8.22 -14.42
CA ALA A 96 -7.53 -6.87 -14.61
C ALA A 96 -6.98 -6.30 -13.30
N MET A 97 -7.75 -6.40 -12.22
CA MET A 97 -7.32 -5.98 -10.89
C MET A 97 -6.16 -6.84 -10.37
N THR A 98 -6.21 -8.16 -10.54
CA THR A 98 -5.08 -9.04 -10.19
C THR A 98 -3.80 -8.64 -10.92
N GLY A 99 -3.88 -8.35 -12.22
CA GLY A 99 -2.74 -7.88 -13.01
C GLY A 99 -2.16 -6.57 -12.47
N MET A 100 -3.02 -5.59 -12.16
CA MET A 100 -2.61 -4.31 -11.58
C MET A 100 -1.86 -4.49 -10.25
N PHE A 101 -2.41 -5.29 -9.32
CA PHE A 101 -1.74 -5.58 -8.06
C PHE A 101 -0.45 -6.37 -8.24
N GLY A 102 -0.38 -7.27 -9.23
CA GLY A 102 0.86 -7.95 -9.61
C GLY A 102 1.96 -6.98 -10.07
N VAL A 103 1.60 -5.98 -10.89
CA VAL A 103 2.54 -4.92 -11.30
C VAL A 103 3.00 -4.09 -10.10
N LEU A 104 2.08 -3.69 -9.21
CA LEU A 104 2.43 -2.97 -7.98
C LEU A 104 3.34 -3.79 -7.08
N PHE A 105 3.12 -5.10 -6.98
CA PHE A 105 3.98 -6.01 -6.23
C PHE A 105 5.40 -6.02 -6.77
N VAL A 106 5.57 -6.23 -8.08
CA VAL A 106 6.90 -6.22 -8.73
C VAL A 106 7.59 -4.87 -8.55
N ALA A 107 6.87 -3.76 -8.75
CA ALA A 107 7.41 -2.43 -8.52
C ALA A 107 7.88 -2.24 -7.07
N THR A 108 7.10 -2.71 -6.10
CA THR A 108 7.44 -2.63 -4.68
C THR A 108 8.69 -3.44 -4.35
N VAL A 109 8.83 -4.66 -4.88
CA VAL A 109 10.03 -5.49 -4.72
C VAL A 109 11.26 -4.79 -5.30
N VAL A 110 11.16 -4.25 -6.51
CA VAL A 110 12.27 -3.53 -7.16
C VAL A 110 12.71 -2.33 -6.32
N PHE A 111 11.77 -1.53 -5.81
CA PHE A 111 12.10 -0.38 -4.97
C PHE A 111 12.61 -0.78 -3.58
N ALA A 112 12.15 -1.89 -3.01
CA ALA A 112 12.66 -2.41 -1.75
C ALA A 112 14.11 -2.86 -1.88
N CYS A 113 14.43 -3.68 -2.90
CA CYS A 113 15.79 -4.12 -3.18
C CYS A 113 16.73 -2.94 -3.46
N ALA A 114 16.27 -1.94 -4.21
CA ALA A 114 17.06 -0.74 -4.50
C ALA A 114 17.32 0.18 -3.31
N ASN A 115 16.55 0.04 -2.22
CA ASN A 115 16.79 0.73 -0.96
C ASN A 115 17.78 -0.01 -0.06
N LEU A 116 17.93 -1.33 -0.25
CA LEU A 116 18.88 -2.18 0.48
C LEU A 116 20.32 -2.09 -0.04
N SER A 117 20.50 -1.90 -1.36
CA SER A 117 21.80 -1.64 -2.01
C SER A 117 22.29 -0.22 -1.74
#